data_AF-A0A524LHU7-F1
#
_entry.id   AF-A0A524LHU7-F1
#
_cell.length_a   1.000
_cell.length_b   1.000
_cell.length_c   1.000
_cell.angle_alpha   90.00
_cell.angle_beta   90.00
_cell.angle_gamma   90.00
#
_symmetry.space_group_name_H-M   'P 1'
#
loop_
_entity.id
_entity.type
_entity.pdbx_description
1 polymer ?
#
loop_
_entity_poly.entity_id
_entity_poly.type
_entity_poly.pdbx_seq_one_letter_code
_entity_poly.pdbx_strand_id
1 'polypeptide(L)' 'CVGCKVDAEPKFKFCAGCTIKSCASERGVETCAHCEDYGCDILEKWLTQAGDGLRQKLDNMRLAL' A
#
# COMPACT_ATOMS: atom_id res chain seq x y z
N CYS A 1 11.70 -9.36 8.52
CA CYS A 1 11.11 -8.82 7.28
C CYS A 1 12.02 -7.69 6.80
N VAL A 2 12.58 -7.76 5.59
CA VAL A 2 13.43 -6.69 5.01
C VAL A 2 12.62 -5.49 4.48
N GLY A 3 11.32 -5.48 4.78
CA GLY A 3 10.40 -4.42 4.38
C GLY A 3 9.61 -4.77 3.12
N CYS A 4 8.44 -4.16 2.97
CA CYS A 4 7.53 -4.43 1.85
C CYS A 4 8.05 -3.91 0.50
N LYS A 5 8.98 -2.94 0.53
CA LYS A 5 9.54 -2.26 -0.65
C LYS A 5 10.78 -2.94 -1.24
N VAL A 6 11.43 -3.82 -0.48
CA VAL A 6 12.66 -4.49 -0.92
C VAL A 6 12.30 -5.83 -1.54
N ASP A 7 12.73 -6.08 -2.77
CA ASP A 7 12.59 -7.39 -3.40
C ASP A 7 13.68 -8.38 -2.94
N ALA A 8 13.89 -8.44 -1.64
CA ALA A 8 14.84 -9.37 -1.01
C ALA A 8 14.13 -10.17 0.08
N GLU A 9 14.74 -11.28 0.48
CA GLU A 9 14.32 -12.07 1.63
C GLU A 9 15.14 -11.71 2.88
N PRO A 10 14.61 -11.95 4.09
CA PRO A 10 13.33 -12.56 4.42
C PRO A 10 12.15 -11.59 4.41
N LYS A 11 11.04 -11.97 3.77
CA LYS A 11 9.74 -11.29 3.86
C LYS A 11 8.85 -12.00 4.88
N PHE A 12 7.90 -11.28 5.46
CA PHE A 12 6.91 -11.92 6.33
C PHE A 12 6.01 -12.83 5.47
N LYS A 13 5.61 -14.01 5.95
CA LYS A 13 4.85 -14.99 5.14
C LYS A 13 3.58 -14.40 4.50
N PHE A 14 2.90 -13.51 5.22
CA PHE A 14 1.71 -12.82 4.70
C PHE A 14 2.01 -11.74 3.66
N CYS A 15 3.26 -11.30 3.49
CA CYS A 15 3.64 -10.37 2.44
C CYS A 15 3.55 -10.99 1.04
N ALA A 16 3.64 -12.32 0.91
CA ALA A 16 3.52 -13.01 -0.39
C ALA A 16 2.09 -12.96 -0.95
N GLY A 17 1.07 -12.94 -0.08
CA GLY A 17 -0.35 -12.84 -0.45
C GLY A 17 -0.94 -11.44 -0.27
N CYS A 18 -0.11 -10.42 -0.12
CA CYS A 18 -0.58 -9.08 0.20
C CYS A 18 -1.11 -8.36 -1.05
N THR A 19 -2.44 -8.32 -1.22
CA THR A 19 -3.11 -7.74 -2.39
C THR A 19 -2.72 -6.29 -2.64
N ILE A 20 -2.52 -5.48 -1.59
CA ILE A 20 -2.13 -4.06 -1.77
C ILE A 20 -0.72 -3.93 -2.35
N LYS A 21 0.20 -4.84 -2.00
CA LYS A 21 1.55 -4.87 -2.56
C LYS A 21 1.51 -5.24 -4.04
N SER A 22 0.75 -6.27 -4.40
CA SER A 22 0.58 -6.68 -5.80
C SER A 22 -0.02 -5.55 -6.62
N CYS A 23 -1.14 -4.97 -6.15
CA CYS A 23 -1.81 -3.83 -6.79
C CYS A 23 -0.86 -2.64 -7.02
N ALA A 24 -0.10 -2.24 -5.99
CA ALA A 24 0.86 -1.14 -6.13
C ALA A 24 2.01 -1.47 -7.11
N SER A 25 2.48 -2.72 -7.11
CA SER A 25 3.55 -3.17 -8.00
C SER A 25 3.07 -3.24 -9.46
N GLU A 26 1.86 -3.75 -9.70
CA GLU A 26 1.24 -3.83 -11.03
C GLU A 26 0.96 -2.45 -11.62
N ARG A 27 0.54 -1.50 -10.77
CA ARG A 27 0.31 -0.10 -11.16
C ARG A 27 1.60 0.73 -11.23
N GLY A 28 2.73 0.19 -10.78
CA GLY A 28 4.02 0.89 -10.79
C GLY A 28 4.07 2.12 -9.86
N VAL A 29 3.26 2.15 -8.80
CA VAL A 29 3.16 3.30 -7.89
C VAL A 29 4.01 3.08 -6.64
N GLU A 30 4.73 4.12 -6.20
CA GLU A 30 5.58 4.04 -5.00
C GLU A 30 4.78 3.82 -3.71
N THR A 31 3.61 4.44 -3.63
CA THR A 31 2.62 4.25 -2.57
C THR A 31 1.23 4.44 -3.17
N CYS A 32 0.21 3.94 -2.47
CA CYS A 32 -1.18 4.17 -2.88
C CYS A 32 -1.53 5.66 -2.99
N ALA A 33 -0.83 6.56 -2.29
CA ALA A 33 -1.03 8.00 -2.39
C ALA A 33 -0.68 8.57 -3.77
N HIS A 34 0.33 7.98 -4.44
CA HIS A 34 0.72 8.32 -5.82
C HIS A 34 -0.14 7.60 -6.87
N CYS A 35 -1.10 6.78 -6.45
CA CYS A 35 -2.03 6.16 -7.37
C CYS A 35 -3.00 7.21 -7.91
N GLU A 36 -3.22 7.19 -9.23
CA GLU A 36 -4.24 8.03 -9.88
C GLU A 36 -5.64 7.67 -9.36
N ASP A 37 -5.84 6.37 -9.10
CA ASP A 37 -7.07 5.76 -8.59
C ASP A 37 -7.05 5.67 -7.04
N TYR A 38 -6.54 6.72 -6.37
CA TYR A 38 -6.53 6.76 -4.90
C TYR A 38 -7.96 6.74 -4.34
N GLY A 39 -8.23 5.82 -3.41
CA GLY A 39 -9.59 5.52 -2.95
C GLY A 39 -10.25 4.34 -3.67
N CYS A 40 -9.48 3.55 -4.42
CA CYS A 40 -9.99 2.33 -5.04
C CYS A 40 -10.46 1.28 -4.01
N ASP A 41 -11.38 0.41 -4.42
CA ASP A 41 -11.99 -0.60 -3.56
C ASP A 41 -10.96 -1.53 -2.86
N ILE A 42 -9.83 -1.83 -3.53
CA ILE A 42 -8.74 -2.62 -2.94
C ILE A 42 -8.10 -1.87 -1.76
N LEU A 43 -7.85 -0.57 -1.93
CA LEU A 43 -7.27 0.27 -0.88
C LEU A 43 -8.28 0.45 0.27
N GLU A 44 -9.53 0.76 -0.04
CA GLU A 44 -10.58 0.94 0.98
C GLU A 44 -10.75 -0.32 1.83
N LYS A 45 -10.90 -1.50 1.21
CA LYS A 45 -11.02 -2.78 1.91
C LYS A 45 -9.82 -3.09 2.80
N TRP A 46 -8.63 -2.71 2.36
CA TRP A 46 -7.42 -2.91 3.13
C TRP A 46 -7.31 -1.91 4.29
N LEU A 47 -7.68 -0.64 4.06
CA LEU A 47 -7.72 0.40 5.09
C LEU A 47 -8.75 0.13 6.18
N THR A 48 -9.90 -0.45 5.85
CA THR A 48 -10.89 -0.92 6.84
C THR A 48 -10.28 -1.92 7.83
N GLN A 49 -9.29 -2.70 7.41
CA GLN A 49 -8.59 -3.67 8.25
C GLN A 49 -7.34 -3.08 8.93
N ALA A 50 -6.66 -2.13 8.27
CA ALA A 50 -5.41 -1.53 8.75
C ALA A 50 -5.64 -0.35 9.71
N GLY A 51 -6.82 0.26 9.70
CA GLY A 51 -7.24 1.37 10.56
C GLY A 51 -6.98 2.77 9.98
N ASP A 52 -7.67 3.77 10.54
CA ASP A 52 -7.71 5.15 10.05
C ASP A 52 -6.37 5.88 10.09
N GLY A 53 -5.47 5.52 11.02
CA GLY A 53 -4.15 6.15 11.12
C GLY A 53 -3.30 5.97 9.86
N LEU A 54 -3.56 4.90 9.09
CA LEU A 54 -2.86 4.66 7.83
C LEU A 54 -3.48 5.46 6.67
N ARG A 55 -4.80 5.62 6.67
CA ARG A 55 -5.51 6.52 5.74
C ARG A 55 -4.94 7.93 5.85
N GLN A 56 -4.86 8.47 7.06
CA GLN A 56 -4.34 9.81 7.29
C GLN A 56 -2.90 9.98 6.78
N LYS A 57 -2.04 8.96 6.92
CA LYS A 57 -0.69 9.00 6.36
C LYS A 57 -0.69 9.09 4.84
N LEU A 58 -1.51 8.29 4.17
CA LEU A 58 -1.62 8.31 2.71
C LEU A 58 -2.20 9.65 2.23
N ASP A 59 -3.19 10.20 2.94
CA ASP A 59 -3.78 11.50 2.61
C ASP A 59 -2.75 12.63 2.72
N ASN A 60 -1.96 12.65 3.81
CA ASN A 60 -0.88 13.62 3.99
C ASN A 60 0.19 13.49 2.90
N MET A 61 0.56 12.27 2.51
CA MET A 61 1.48 12.06 1.39
C MET A 61 0.91 12.59 0.08
N ARG A 62 -0.42 12.45 -0.12
CA ARG A 62 -1.10 12.94 -1.33
C ARG A 62 -1.22 14.47 -1.36
N LEU A 63 -1.43 15.12 -0.23
CA LEU A 63 -1.44 16.58 -0.13
C LEU A 63 -0.05 17.20 -0.36
N ALA A 64 1.02 16.41 -0.18
CA ALA A 64 2.40 16.83 -0.38
C ALA A 64 2.96 16.47 -1.78
N LEU A 65 2.12 15.92 -2.67
CA LEU A 65 2.42 15.63 -4.08
C LEU A 65 2.09 16.83 -4.97
#